data_AF-A0A2G9TDX5-F1
#
_entry.id   AF-A0A2G9TDX5-F1
#
_cell.length_a   1.000
_cell.length_b   1.000
_cell.length_c   1.000
_cell.angle_alpha   90.00
_cell.angle_beta   90.00
_cell.angle_gamma   90.00
#
_symmetry.space_group_name_H-M   'P 1'
#
loop_
_entity.id
_entity.type
_entity.pdbx_description
1 polymer ?
#
loop_
_entity_poly.entity_id
_entity_poly.type
_entity_poly.pdbx_seq_one_letter_code
_entity_poly.pdbx_strand_id
1 'polypeptide(L)'
;MNQTSSCLRNHTALRALIDSGLAHEYHHKLFPVGHTIEALWEWFKRSKEKPEPYVWEIPYKNPMWEPQFIMSAADPFSEESMPTRLRDQQAL
;
A
#
# COMPACT_ATOMS: atom_id res chain seq x y z
N MET A 1 -10.96 24.08 11.60
CA MET A 1 -9.56 23.60 11.57
C MET A 1 -9.42 22.77 10.31
N ASN A 2 -8.71 23.27 9.30
CA ASN A 2 -8.53 22.59 8.01
C ASN A 2 -7.59 21.40 8.22
N GLN A 3 -8.15 20.20 8.31
CA GLN A 3 -7.37 18.99 8.07
C GLN A 3 -7.19 18.90 6.56
N THR A 4 -6.09 19.46 6.05
CA THR A 4 -5.61 19.08 4.73
C THR A 4 -5.20 17.61 4.86
N SER A 5 -5.99 16.71 4.30
CA SER A 5 -5.59 15.31 4.07
C SER A 5 -4.34 15.32 3.21
N SER A 6 -3.18 15.41 3.84
CA SER A 6 -1.89 15.41 3.18
C SER A 6 -1.67 14.00 2.65
N CYS A 7 -2.01 13.78 1.38
CA CYS A 7 -1.61 12.59 0.63
C CYS A 7 -0.14 12.28 0.94
N LEU A 8 0.13 11.05 1.39
CA LEU A 8 1.48 10.59 1.73
C LEU A 8 2.36 10.64 0.49
N ARG A 9 3.32 11.57 0.46
CA ARG A 9 4.12 11.83 -0.75
C ARG A 9 5.37 10.95 -0.88
N ASN A 10 5.81 10.28 0.18
CA ASN A 10 7.05 9.49 0.15
C ASN A 10 7.07 8.36 1.18
N HIS A 11 7.94 7.37 0.94
CA HIS A 11 8.09 6.20 1.81
C HIS A 11 8.57 6.56 3.22
N THR A 12 9.35 7.63 3.41
CA THR A 12 9.84 8.04 4.73
C THR A 12 8.70 8.48 5.65
N ALA A 13 7.75 9.26 5.12
CA ALA A 13 6.56 9.68 5.84
C ALA A 13 5.66 8.48 6.18
N LEU A 14 5.50 7.54 5.24
CA LEU A 14 4.77 6.29 5.50
C LEU A 14 5.43 5.49 6.62
N ARG A 15 6.76 5.35 6.61
CA ARG A 15 7.50 4.61 7.63
C ARG A 15 7.28 5.20 9.03
N ALA A 16 7.34 6.52 9.18
CA ALA A 16 7.09 7.20 10.45
C ALA A 16 5.67 6.96 10.98
N LEU A 17 4.67 6.88 10.11
CA LEU A 17 3.30 6.55 10.50
C LEU A 17 3.15 5.09 10.94
N ILE A 18 3.84 4.16 10.27
CA ILE A 18 3.86 2.75 10.68
C ILE A 18 4.53 2.61 12.04
N ASP A 19 5.70 3.22 12.23
CA ASP A 19 6.45 3.15 13.49
C ASP A 19 5.68 3.79 14.67
N SER A 20 4.82 4.78 14.40
CA SER A 20 3.91 5.39 15.40
C SER A 20 2.56 4.69 15.55
N GLY A 21 2.31 3.61 14.81
CA GLY A 21 1.05 2.85 14.85
C GLY A 21 -0.15 3.57 14.20
N LEU A 22 0.08 4.69 13.52
CA LEU A 22 -0.94 5.48 12.84
C LEU A 22 -1.24 4.97 11.42
N ALA A 23 -0.32 4.22 10.81
CA ALA A 23 -0.54 3.47 9.58
C ALA A 23 -0.36 1.97 9.83
N HIS A 24 -1.20 1.16 9.20
CA HIS A 24 -1.12 -0.29 9.22
C HIS A 24 -1.68 -0.84 7.92
N GLU A 25 -1.23 -2.03 7.54
CA GLU A 25 -1.87 -2.78 6.46
C GLU A 25 -3.31 -3.07 6.87
N TYR A 26 -4.28 -2.49 6.16
CA TYR A 26 -5.70 -2.55 6.51
C TYR A 26 -6.17 -3.99 6.72
N HIS A 27 -5.75 -4.88 5.82
CA HIS A 27 -6.13 -6.27 5.83
C HIS A 27 -5.49 -7.10 6.95
N HIS A 28 -4.37 -6.67 7.56
CA HIS A 28 -3.73 -7.41 8.66
C HIS A 28 -4.68 -7.60 9.86
N LYS A 29 -5.67 -6.72 10.05
CA LYS A 29 -6.64 -6.83 11.16
C LYS A 29 -7.84 -7.72 10.88
N LEU A 30 -8.19 -7.92 9.60
CA LEU A 30 -9.44 -8.58 9.18
C LEU A 30 -9.18 -9.92 8.49
N PHE A 31 -8.09 -10.01 7.71
CA PHE A 31 -7.70 -11.16 6.91
C PHE A 31 -6.18 -11.36 7.00
N PRO A 32 -5.68 -12.07 8.04
CA PRO A 32 -4.24 -12.21 8.28
C PRO A 32 -3.51 -13.05 7.21
N VAL A 33 -4.24 -13.74 6.33
CA VAL A 33 -3.69 -14.60 5.27
C VAL A 33 -3.95 -13.97 3.89
N GLY A 34 -2.93 -13.93 3.03
CA GLY A 34 -3.05 -13.51 1.63
C GLY A 34 -2.95 -12.01 1.37
N HIS A 35 -3.09 -11.17 2.40
CA HIS A 35 -3.19 -9.71 2.24
C HIS A 35 -2.09 -8.93 2.97
N THR A 36 -1.00 -9.60 3.32
CA THR A 36 0.20 -8.94 3.80
C THR A 36 1.02 -8.46 2.60
N ILE A 37 1.56 -7.25 2.65
CA ILE A 37 2.48 -6.76 1.61
C ILE A 37 3.83 -7.46 1.80
N GLU A 38 4.05 -8.54 1.02
CA GLU A 38 5.32 -9.27 1.07
C GLU A 38 6.48 -8.33 0.76
N ALA A 39 7.56 -8.44 1.55
CA ALA A 39 8.76 -7.62 1.44
C ALA A 39 8.57 -6.09 1.67
N LEU A 40 7.47 -5.62 2.30
CA LEU A 40 7.30 -4.19 2.65
C LEU A 40 8.50 -3.62 3.43
N TRP A 41 9.05 -4.37 4.39
CA TRP A 41 10.19 -3.94 5.18
C TRP A 41 11.50 -3.86 4.39
N GLU A 42 11.69 -4.79 3.46
CA GLU A 42 12.82 -4.78 2.55
C GLU A 42 12.71 -3.59 1.57
N TRP A 43 11.50 -3.30 1.11
CA TRP A 43 11.22 -2.13 0.30
C TRP A 43 11.64 -0.83 1.01
N PHE A 44 11.32 -0.65 2.29
CA PHE A 44 11.78 0.52 3.06
C PHE A 44 13.31 0.60 3.17
N LYS A 45 13.97 -0.54 3.40
CA LYS A 45 15.43 -0.59 3.55
C LYS A 45 16.12 -0.16 2.26
N ARG A 46 15.70 -0.72 1.12
CA ARG A 46 16.34 -0.50 -0.18
C ARG A 46 16.00 0.85 -0.81
N SER A 47 14.76 1.33 -0.63
CA SER A 47 14.31 2.62 -1.19
C SER A 47 15.10 3.81 -0.66
N LYS A 48 15.68 3.71 0.54
CA LYS A 48 16.54 4.75 1.11
C LYS A 48 17.89 4.87 0.40
N GLU A 49 18.38 3.78 -0.19
CA GLU A 49 19.75 3.68 -0.71
C GLU A 49 19.83 3.89 -2.23
N LYS A 50 18.73 3.71 -2.96
CA LYS A 50 18.71 3.75 -4.43
C LYS A 50 17.58 4.63 -4.96
N PRO A 51 17.87 5.70 -5.73
CA PRO A 51 16.86 6.53 -6.36
C PRO A 51 16.26 5.89 -7.62
N GLU A 52 16.92 4.89 -8.21
CA GLU A 52 16.43 4.23 -9.42
C GLU A 52 15.37 3.16 -9.11
N PRO A 53 14.32 3.04 -9.95
CA PRO A 53 13.34 1.97 -9.83
C PRO A 53 14.00 0.60 -9.87
N TYR A 54 13.53 -0.32 -9.04
CA TYR A 54 14.00 -1.71 -9.03
C TYR A 54 12.82 -2.66 -8.93
N VAL A 55 12.98 -3.83 -9.54
CA VAL A 55 11.97 -4.91 -9.57
C VAL A 55 12.62 -6.16 -9.00
N TRP A 56 11.85 -6.95 -8.26
CA TRP A 56 12.26 -8.28 -7.83
C TRP A 56 11.08 -9.24 -7.91
N GLU A 57 11.40 -10.53 -8.05
CA GLU A 57 10.39 -11.57 -8.05
C GLU A 57 9.96 -11.88 -6.62
N ILE A 58 8.66 -11.86 -6.40
CA ILE A 58 8.04 -12.39 -5.19
C ILE A 58 7.46 -13.75 -5.58
N PRO A 59 7.91 -14.85 -4.94
CA PRO A 59 7.43 -16.18 -5.29
C PRO A 59 5.94 -16.31 -5.00
N TYR A 60 5.16 -16.72 -5.99
CA TYR A 60 3.72 -16.96 -5.86
C TYR A 60 3.47 -18.21 -5.01
N LYS A 61 3.39 -18.02 -3.68
CA LYS A 61 3.25 -19.11 -2.70
C LYS A 61 1.80 -19.37 -2.28
N ASN A 62 0.89 -18.45 -2.59
CA ASN A 62 -0.49 -18.52 -2.11
C ASN A 62 -1.45 -18.22 -3.27
N PRO A 63 -2.35 -19.16 -3.64
CA PRO A 63 -3.35 -18.91 -4.66
C PRO A 63 -4.34 -17.78 -4.29
N MET A 64 -4.46 -17.47 -3.00
CA MET A 64 -5.25 -16.34 -2.47
C MET A 64 -4.51 -15.00 -2.53
N TRP A 65 -3.28 -14.98 -3.06
CA TRP A 65 -2.56 -13.72 -3.28
C TRP A 65 -3.12 -13.05 -4.54
N GLU A 66 -3.90 -11.99 -4.34
CA GLU A 66 -4.34 -11.12 -5.41
C GLU A 66 -3.33 -9.97 -5.58
N PRO A 67 -2.78 -9.74 -6.79
CA PRO A 67 -1.95 -8.58 -7.04
C PRO A 67 -2.77 -7.31 -6.83
N GLN A 68 -2.41 -6.51 -5.82
CA GLN A 68 -3.10 -5.26 -5.54
C GLN A 68 -2.79 -4.25 -6.66
N PHE A 69 -3.84 -3.76 -7.33
CA PHE A 69 -3.68 -2.80 -8.42
C PHE A 69 -3.29 -1.43 -7.87
N ILE A 70 -2.09 -0.95 -8.18
CA ILE A 70 -1.63 0.38 -7.78
C ILE A 70 -2.08 1.40 -8.83
N MET A 71 -3.06 2.23 -8.49
CA MET A 71 -3.51 3.37 -9.32
C MET A 71 -2.99 4.69 -8.75
N SER A 72 -2.69 5.63 -9.62
CA SER A 72 -2.57 7.04 -9.25
C SER A 72 -3.94 7.60 -8.84
N ALA A 73 -3.96 8.53 -7.89
CA ALA A 73 -5.16 9.29 -7.56
C ALA A 73 -5.71 10.10 -8.76
N ALA A 74 -4.87 10.37 -9.77
CA ALA A 74 -5.25 11.05 -11.00
C ALA A 74 -5.81 10.12 -12.09
N ASP A 75 -5.70 8.80 -11.92
CA ASP A 75 -6.19 7.86 -12.92
C ASP A 75 -7.73 7.85 -12.91
N PRO A 76 -8.38 7.88 -14.09
CA PRO A 76 -9.82 7.74 -14.16
C PRO A 76 -10.21 6.39 -13.55
N PHE A 77 -11.18 6.40 -12.63
CA PHE A 77 -11.61 5.26 -11.81
C PHE A 77 -10.67 4.83 -10.69
N SER A 78 -9.72 5.70 -10.28
CA SER A 78 -9.05 5.53 -8.99
C SER A 78 -10.09 5.40 -7.87
N GLU A 79 -9.95 4.38 -7.03
CA GLU A 79 -10.84 4.14 -5.89
C GLU A 79 -10.97 5.38 -5.00
N GLU A 80 -9.90 6.18 -4.89
CA GLU A 80 -9.93 7.42 -4.11
C GLU A 80 -11.02 8.40 -4.57
N SER A 81 -11.35 8.39 -5.87
CA SER A 81 -12.36 9.23 -6.50
C SER A 81 -13.74 8.57 -6.61
N MET A 82 -13.84 7.26 -6.38
CA MET A 82 -15.11 6.53 -6.49
C MET A 82 -16.00 6.79 -5.26
N PRO A 83 -17.26 7.22 -5.46
CA PRO A 83 -18.18 7.49 -4.36
C PRO A 83 -18.79 6.18 -3.83
N THR A 84 -18.01 5.35 -3.14
CA THR A 84 -18.48 4.14 -2.47
C THR A 84 -18.49 4.31 -0.95
N ARG A 85 -19.41 3.61 -0.26
CA ARG A 85 -19.50 3.61 1.21
C ARG A 85 -18.42 2.75 1.87
N LEU A 86 -17.96 1.71 1.17
CA LEU A 86 -16.91 0.80 1.60
C LEU A 86 -15.85 0.81 0.49
N ARG A 87 -14.60 0.92 0.92
CA ARG A 87 -13.42 0.97 0.07
C ARG A 87 -12.75 -0.40 0.13
N ASP A 88 -12.72 -1.06 -1.02
CA ASP A 88 -12.05 -2.33 -1.21
C ASP A 88 -11.58 -2.45 -2.67
N GLN A 89 -10.26 -2.56 -2.86
CA GLN A 89 -9.63 -2.86 -4.14
C GLN A 89 -9.25 -4.33 -4.16
N GLN A 90 -10.17 -5.15 -4.68
CA GLN A 90 -9.92 -6.55 -5.01
C GLN A 90 -9.72 -6.71 -6.51
N ALA A 91 -8.80 -7.56 -6.91
CA ALA A 91 -8.61 -7.93 -8.31
C ALA A 91 -9.31 -9.28 -8.52
N LEU A 92 -10.55 -9.24 -9.03
CA LEU A 92 -11.31 -10.43 -9.42
C LEU A 92 -10.72 -11.12 -10.65
#